data_AF-A0A3P6RRX8-F1
#
_entry.id   AF-A0A3P6RRX8-F1
#
_cell.length_a   1.000
_cell.length_b   1.000
_cell.length_c   1.000
_cell.angle_alpha   90.00
_cell.angle_beta   90.00
_cell.angle_gamma   90.00
#
_symmetry.space_group_name_H-M   'P 1'
#
loop_
_entity.id
_entity.type
_entity.pdbx_description
1 polymer ?
#
loop_
_entity_poly.entity_id
_entity_poly.type
_entity_poly.pdbx_seq_one_letter_code
_entity_poly.pdbx_strand_id
1 'polypeptide(L)'
;MSSADFGKLYQVSNEDIDTLYYRNMLPPKFRKQVDTLDECVWLYRRPTLEATNCLKAVGVNVPNLRMVLWGRWGTGKSMTVFQTIYYVWKQGWIVLTIPNGEFSEKTWSCITFLERI
;
A
#
# COMPACT_ATOMS: atom_id res chain seq x y z
N MET A 1 -6.32 -11.85 -6.80
CA MET A 1 -4.86 -12.08 -6.72
C MET A 1 -4.62 -13.29 -5.84
N SER A 2 -3.83 -14.24 -6.33
CA SER A 2 -3.55 -15.54 -5.70
C SER A 2 -2.04 -15.73 -5.47
N SER A 3 -1.62 -16.81 -4.81
CA SER A 3 -0.19 -17.12 -4.65
C SER A 3 0.55 -17.34 -5.97
N ALA A 4 -0.15 -17.69 -7.05
CA ALA A 4 0.42 -17.84 -8.39
C ALA A 4 0.87 -16.52 -9.03
N ASP A 5 0.49 -15.39 -8.45
CA ASP A 5 0.81 -14.05 -8.95
C ASP A 5 2.09 -13.47 -8.36
N PHE A 6 2.74 -14.19 -7.45
CA PHE A 6 3.99 -13.73 -6.85
C PHE A 6 5.07 -13.52 -7.91
N GLY A 7 5.73 -12.36 -7.83
CA GLY A 7 6.80 -12.01 -8.76
C GLY A 7 6.30 -11.37 -10.07
N LYS A 8 4.99 -11.29 -10.31
CA LYS A 8 4.45 -10.56 -11.45
C LYS A 8 4.46 -9.05 -11.20
N LEU A 9 4.65 -8.31 -12.28
CA LEU A 9 4.55 -6.86 -12.30
C LEU A 9 3.11 -6.46 -12.66
N TYR A 10 2.56 -5.53 -11.89
CA TYR A 10 1.25 -4.96 -12.14
C TYR A 10 1.40 -3.47 -12.41
N GLN A 11 0.81 -3.04 -13.52
CA GLN A 11 0.72 -1.64 -13.89
C GLN A 11 -0.55 -1.03 -13.31
N VAL A 12 -0.41 0.16 -12.75
CA VAL A 12 -1.50 1.00 -12.27
C VAL A 12 -1.75 2.09 -13.32
N SER A 13 -3.02 2.40 -13.61
CA SER A 13 -3.34 3.46 -14.57
C SER A 13 -2.94 4.83 -14.03
N ASN A 14 -2.52 5.74 -14.91
CA ASN A 14 -2.11 7.08 -14.50
C ASN A 14 -3.26 7.88 -13.85
N GLU A 15 -4.50 7.65 -14.29
CA GLU A 15 -5.72 8.21 -13.67
C GLU A 15 -5.87 7.81 -12.20
N ASP A 16 -5.61 6.54 -11.86
CA ASP A 16 -5.68 6.05 -10.49
C ASP A 16 -4.58 6.68 -9.62
N ILE A 17 -3.37 6.85 -10.18
CA ILE A 17 -2.23 7.45 -9.48
C ILE A 17 -2.57 8.89 -9.09
N ASP A 18 -3.15 9.64 -10.03
CA ASP A 18 -3.50 11.05 -9.81
C ASP A 18 -4.64 11.18 -8.80
N THR A 19 -5.64 10.30 -8.88
CA THR A 19 -6.78 10.26 -7.94
C THR A 19 -6.34 9.96 -6.51
N LEU A 20 -5.38 9.05 -6.34
CA LEU A 20 -4.82 8.69 -5.03
C LEU A 20 -3.67 9.60 -4.59
N TYR A 21 -3.36 10.64 -5.36
CA TYR A 21 -2.27 11.58 -5.10
C TYR A 21 -0.90 10.89 -4.92
N TYR A 22 -0.72 9.73 -5.57
CA TYR A 22 0.46 8.89 -5.43
C TYR A 22 1.73 9.54 -5.99
N ARG A 23 1.60 10.44 -6.97
CA ARG A 23 2.72 11.29 -7.42
C ARG A 23 3.35 12.10 -6.30
N ASN A 24 2.65 12.34 -5.18
CA ASN A 24 3.23 13.05 -4.04
C ASN A 24 3.45 12.16 -2.81
N MET A 25 2.63 11.13 -2.63
CA MET A 25 2.68 10.27 -1.44
C MET A 25 3.67 9.09 -1.56
N LEU A 26 3.96 8.61 -2.77
CA LEU A 26 4.83 7.45 -2.95
C LEU A 26 6.25 7.68 -2.40
N PRO A 27 6.98 6.61 -2.04
CA PRO A 27 8.36 6.73 -1.57
C PRO A 27 9.22 7.52 -2.57
N PRO A 28 10.05 8.48 -2.13
CA PRO A 28 10.69 9.45 -3.03
C PRO A 28 11.50 8.83 -4.18
N LYS A 29 12.16 7.69 -3.94
CA LYS A 29 12.91 6.98 -4.98
C LYS A 29 11.99 6.32 -6.02
N PHE A 30 10.87 5.76 -5.57
CA PHE A 30 9.90 5.13 -6.44
C PHE A 30 9.11 6.18 -7.23
N ARG A 31 8.76 7.30 -6.61
CA ARG A 31 8.19 8.46 -7.30
C ARG A 31 9.05 8.90 -8.48
N LYS A 32 10.35 9.11 -8.28
CA LYS A 32 11.27 9.47 -9.37
C LYS A 32 11.25 8.45 -10.52
N GLN A 33 11.14 7.16 -10.20
CA GLN A 33 11.03 6.11 -11.22
C GLN A 33 9.73 6.25 -12.01
N VAL A 34 8.59 6.46 -11.33
CA VAL A 34 7.30 6.70 -11.99
C VAL A 34 7.37 7.95 -12.86
N ASP A 35 7.95 9.04 -12.38
CA ASP A 35 8.09 10.29 -13.15
C ASP A 35 9.01 10.13 -14.37
N THR A 36 10.02 9.26 -14.29
CA THR A 36 10.97 9.02 -15.39
C THR A 36 10.39 8.10 -16.47
N LEU A 37 9.66 7.07 -16.06
CA LEU A 37 9.12 6.06 -16.96
C LEU A 37 7.68 6.39 -17.42
N ASP A 38 7.04 7.36 -16.78
CA ASP A 38 5.62 7.72 -16.93
C ASP A 38 4.65 6.53 -16.73
N GLU A 39 5.09 5.54 -15.96
CA GLU A 39 4.31 4.36 -15.58
C GLU A 39 4.53 4.04 -14.10
N CYS A 40 3.45 3.63 -13.42
CA CYS A 40 3.54 3.03 -12.09
C CYS A 40 3.39 1.53 -12.20
N VAL A 41 4.52 0.84 -12.13
CA VAL A 41 4.58 -0.61 -12.16
C VAL A 41 5.21 -1.11 -10.86
N TRP A 42 4.53 -2.02 -10.19
CA TRP A 42 5.02 -2.60 -8.94
C TRP A 42 5.00 -4.12 -8.94
N LEU A 43 5.85 -4.71 -8.11
CA LEU A 43 5.94 -6.16 -7.93
C LEU A 43 4.89 -6.65 -6.94
N TYR A 44 4.16 -7.72 -7.29
CA TYR A 44 3.29 -8.38 -6.34
C TYR A 44 4.08 -9.31 -5.43
N ARG A 45 4.01 -9.04 -4.13
CA ARG A 45 4.82 -9.71 -3.10
C ARG A 45 3.93 -10.44 -2.11
N ARG A 46 4.51 -11.43 -1.43
CA ARG A 46 3.84 -12.20 -0.37
C ARG A 46 3.22 -11.32 0.73
N PRO A 47 3.91 -10.29 1.28
CA PRO A 47 3.31 -9.44 2.31
C PRO A 47 2.07 -8.68 1.83
N THR A 48 1.98 -8.37 0.53
CA THR A 48 0.82 -7.71 -0.07
C THR A 48 -0.39 -8.63 -0.12
N LEU A 49 -0.19 -9.91 -0.45
CA LEU A 49 -1.26 -10.91 -0.39
C LEU A 49 -1.74 -11.11 1.05
N GLU A 50 -0.82 -11.23 2.00
CA GLU A 50 -1.15 -11.42 3.41
C GLU A 50 -1.94 -10.22 3.95
N ALA A 51 -1.49 -8.99 3.71
CA ALA A 51 -2.18 -7.77 4.13
C ALA A 51 -3.58 -7.64 3.52
N THR A 52 -3.72 -7.88 2.21
CA THR A 52 -5.01 -7.82 1.53
C THR A 52 -5.97 -8.93 1.98
N ASN A 53 -5.47 -10.13 2.32
CA ASN A 53 -6.29 -11.20 2.88
C ASN A 53 -6.76 -10.89 4.30
N CYS A 54 -5.91 -10.31 5.14
CA CYS A 54 -6.33 -9.83 6.47
C CYS A 54 -7.46 -8.80 6.36
N LEU A 55 -7.35 -7.86 5.41
CA LEU A 55 -8.38 -6.84 5.18
C LEU A 55 -9.70 -7.41 4.64
N LYS A 56 -9.67 -8.47 3.83
CA LYS A 56 -10.90 -9.17 3.39
C LYS A 56 -11.65 -9.80 4.57
N ALA A 57 -10.95 -10.22 5.63
CA ALA A 57 -11.56 -10.83 6.81
C ALA A 57 -12.20 -9.78 7.75
N VAL A 58 -11.95 -8.49 7.52
CA VAL A 58 -12.58 -7.41 8.31
C VAL A 58 -14.05 -7.31 7.92
N GLY A 59 -14.91 -7.68 8.86
CA GLY A 59 -16.37 -7.53 8.77
C GLY A 59 -16.90 -6.62 9.88
N VAL A 60 -18.18 -6.23 9.75
CA VAL A 60 -18.88 -5.31 10.67
C VAL A 60 -18.89 -5.80 12.13
N ASN A 61 -18.74 -7.11 12.35
CA ASN A 61 -18.82 -7.74 13.67
C ASN A 61 -17.45 -7.95 14.35
N VAL A 62 -16.35 -7.51 13.73
CA VAL A 62 -14.98 -7.72 14.25
C VAL A 62 -14.40 -6.37 14.66
N PRO A 63 -13.68 -6.25 15.81
CA PRO A 63 -13.03 -5.00 16.19
C PRO A 63 -12.06 -4.52 15.11
N ASN A 64 -11.88 -3.20 15.01
CA ASN A 64 -11.04 -2.55 14.01
C ASN A 64 -9.66 -3.21 13.90
N LEU A 65 -9.34 -3.73 12.71
CA LEU A 65 -8.07 -4.40 12.43
C LEU A 65 -6.93 -3.39 12.44
N ARG A 66 -5.92 -3.64 13.28
CA ARG A 66 -4.67 -2.88 13.31
C ARG A 66 -3.55 -3.74 12.76
N MET A 67 -3.02 -3.38 11.59
CA MET A 67 -1.88 -4.07 10.98
C MET A 67 -0.61 -3.24 11.13
N VAL A 68 0.50 -3.90 11.41
CA VAL A 68 1.81 -3.26 11.47
C VAL A 68 2.79 -4.04 10.59
N LEU A 69 3.34 -3.37 9.58
CA LEU A 69 4.37 -3.94 8.72
C LEU A 69 5.74 -3.65 9.32
N TRP A 70 6.49 -4.70 9.65
CA TRP A 70 7.81 -4.62 10.27
C TRP A 70 8.86 -5.37 9.45
N GLY A 71 10.14 -5.08 9.72
CA GLY A 71 11.28 -5.74 9.06
C GLY A 71 12.44 -4.79 8.78
N ARG A 72 13.53 -5.34 8.21
CA ARG A 72 14.78 -4.60 7.94
C ARG A 72 14.55 -3.36 7.05
N TRP A 73 15.46 -2.40 7.13
CA TRP A 73 15.40 -1.20 6.28
C TRP A 73 15.55 -1.58 4.81
N GLY A 74 14.85 -0.87 3.93
CA GLY A 74 14.88 -1.12 2.48
C GLY A 74 14.11 -2.36 1.99
N THR A 75 13.41 -3.10 2.85
CA THR A 75 12.68 -4.32 2.43
C THR A 75 11.40 -4.07 1.63
N GLY A 76 10.94 -2.83 1.50
CA GLY A 76 9.75 -2.47 0.71
C GLY A 76 8.44 -2.38 1.50
N LYS A 77 8.49 -2.26 2.83
CA LYS A 77 7.29 -2.12 3.69
C LYS A 77 6.34 -1.01 3.22
N SER A 78 6.88 0.19 2.96
CA SER A 78 6.09 1.32 2.47
C SER A 78 5.38 1.00 1.15
N MET A 79 6.04 0.29 0.23
CA MET A 79 5.40 -0.13 -1.03
C MET A 79 4.23 -1.09 -0.78
N THR A 80 4.38 -2.04 0.15
CA THR A 80 3.29 -2.94 0.54
C THR A 80 2.08 -2.16 1.09
N VAL A 81 2.32 -1.09 1.87
CA VAL A 81 1.23 -0.21 2.36
C VAL A 81 0.48 0.42 1.19
N PHE A 82 1.18 1.08 0.26
CA PHE A 82 0.55 1.71 -0.90
C PHE A 82 -0.19 0.72 -1.80
N GLN A 83 0.37 -0.47 -2.02
CA GLN A 83 -0.33 -1.53 -2.75
C GLN A 83 -1.63 -1.97 -2.05
N THR A 84 -1.59 -2.03 -0.72
CA THR A 84 -2.76 -2.40 0.09
C THR A 84 -3.82 -1.31 0.04
N ILE A 85 -3.41 -0.03 0.13
CA ILE A 85 -4.29 1.14 -0.03
C ILE A 85 -4.98 1.11 -1.40
N TYR A 86 -4.21 0.90 -2.47
CA TYR A 86 -4.77 0.82 -3.82
C TYR A 86 -5.83 -0.27 -3.94
N TYR A 87 -5.54 -1.44 -3.37
CA TYR A 87 -6.47 -2.57 -3.37
C TYR A 87 -7.79 -2.24 -2.66
N VAL A 88 -7.76 -1.64 -1.47
CA VAL A 88 -9.00 -1.30 -0.74
C VAL A 88 -9.73 -0.10 -1.34
N TRP A 89 -9.00 0.87 -1.89
CA TRP A 89 -9.61 1.98 -2.62
C TRP A 89 -10.41 1.50 -3.83
N LYS A 90 -9.87 0.53 -4.60
CA LYS A 90 -10.61 -0.12 -5.70
C LYS A 90 -11.87 -0.87 -5.23
N GLN A 91 -11.97 -1.19 -3.95
CA GLN A 91 -13.15 -1.82 -3.34
C GLN A 91 -14.16 -0.81 -2.78
N GLY A 92 -13.93 0.50 -2.96
CA GLY A 92 -14.81 1.55 -2.47
C GLY A 92 -14.62 1.89 -0.99
N TRP A 93 -13.48 1.54 -0.39
CA TRP A 93 -13.18 1.91 0.98
C TRP A 93 -12.76 3.37 1.09
N ILE A 94 -13.03 3.99 2.24
CA ILE A 94 -12.48 5.30 2.58
C ILE A 94 -11.08 5.09 3.13
N VAL A 95 -10.11 5.75 2.50
CA VAL A 95 -8.70 5.63 2.85
C VAL A 95 -8.21 6.94 3.43
N LEU A 96 -7.71 6.88 4.67
CA LEU A 96 -6.92 7.96 5.26
C LEU A 96 -5.45 7.51 5.35
N THR A 97 -4.59 8.13 4.55
CA THR A 97 -3.15 7.89 4.56
C THR A 97 -2.42 9.09 5.13
N ILE A 98 -1.57 8.86 6.14
CA ILE A 98 -0.66 9.87 6.67
C ILE A 98 0.72 9.57 6.08
N PRO A 99 1.15 10.28 5.02
CA PRO A 99 2.48 10.10 4.46
C PRO A 99 3.51 10.55 5.50
N ASN A 100 4.32 9.61 5.99
CA ASN A 100 5.45 9.81 6.92
C ASN A 100 5.25 10.93 7.97
N GLY A 101 4.78 10.56 9.16
CA GLY A 101 5.26 11.24 10.35
C GLY A 101 6.76 10.92 10.48
N GLU A 102 7.64 11.91 10.33
CA GLU A 102 9.05 11.78 10.73
C GLU A 102 9.12 11.60 12.25
N PHE A 103 8.77 10.41 12.73
CA PHE A 103 9.14 10.00 14.08
C PHE A 103 10.56 9.46 13.99
N SER A 104 11.48 10.17 14.65
CA SER A 104 12.94 9.98 14.63
C SER A 104 13.44 8.62 15.15
N GLU A 105 12.57 7.63 15.35
CA GLU A 105 12.95 6.30 15.79
C GLU A 105 12.68 5.25 14.71
N LYS A 106 13.81 4.86 14.10
CA LYS A 106 14.00 3.73 13.21
C LYS A 106 13.19 2.53 13.71
N THR A 107 12.18 2.09 12.94
CA THR A 107 11.76 0.68 12.67
C THR A 107 10.31 0.61 12.15
N TRP A 108 9.49 1.63 12.37
CA TRP A 108 8.05 1.60 12.07
C TRP A 108 7.72 2.43 10.82
N SER A 109 6.93 1.88 9.89
CA SER A 109 6.42 2.64 8.75
C SER A 109 4.92 2.43 8.59
N CYS A 110 4.19 3.53 8.76
CA CYS A 110 2.81 3.81 8.35
C CYS A 110 1.70 3.07 9.12
N ILE A 111 0.95 3.83 9.91
CA ILE A 111 -0.38 3.47 10.42
C ILE A 111 -1.37 3.94 9.36
N THR A 112 -2.08 3.02 8.71
CA THR A 112 -3.21 3.35 7.84
C THR A 112 -4.48 2.90 8.53
N PHE A 113 -5.36 3.85 8.85
CA PHE A 113 -6.71 3.54 9.27
C PHE A 113 -7.53 3.24 8.01
N LEU A 114 -8.05 2.02 7.95
CA LEU A 114 -8.93 1.57 6.89
C LEU A 114 -10.26 1.23 7.55
N GLU A 115 -11.26 2.06 7.33
CA GLU A 115 -12.63 1.79 7.78
C GLU A 115 -13.53 1.53 6.57
N ARG A 116 -14.35 0.50 6.71
CA ARG A 116 -15.41 0.14 5.77
C ARG A 116 -16.71 0.69 6.36
N ILE A 117 -17.33 1.66 5.67
CA ILE A 117 -18.69 2.12 5.98
C ILE A 117 -19.70 1.10 5.45
#